data_AF-A0A314U855-F1
#
_entry.id   AF-A0A314U855-F1
#
_cell.length_a   1.000
_cell.length_b   1.000
_cell.length_c   1.000
_cell.angle_alpha   90.00
_cell.angle_beta   90.00
_cell.angle_gamma   90.00
#
_symmetry.space_group_name_H-M   'P 1'
#
loop_
_entity.id
_entity.type
_entity.pdbx_description
1 polymer ?
#
loop_
_entity_poly.entity_id
_entity_poly.type
_entity_poly.pdbx_seq_one_letter_code
_entity_poly.pdbx_strand_id
1 'polypeptide(L)'
;MSIASDTKVFTVISFDRAAKVLFGCSADEFFDFAKFHPFAAVNVSRILEGEKFKMTLSKPKNGNAQHLRAVQVIPLRSGFQPAIVTLRELYGIRSS
;
A
#
# COMPACT_ATOMS: atom_id res chain seq x y z
N MET A 1 2.38 7.05 3.70
CA MET A 1 3.10 6.44 2.56
C MET A 1 3.83 7.56 1.82
N SER A 2 5.11 7.39 1.54
CA SER A 2 5.88 8.33 0.72
C SER A 2 5.81 7.90 -0.74
N ILE A 3 5.61 8.86 -1.65
CA ILE A 3 5.64 8.61 -3.09
C ILE A 3 6.63 9.58 -3.75
N ALA A 4 7.25 9.14 -4.85
CA ALA A 4 8.08 9.95 -5.69
C ALA A 4 7.33 10.28 -6.99
N SER A 5 7.32 11.57 -7.36
CA SER A 5 7.08 11.98 -8.74
C SER A 5 8.42 12.24 -9.44
N ASP A 6 8.35 12.64 -10.70
CA ASP A 6 9.49 13.13 -11.49
C ASP A 6 10.29 14.26 -10.83
N THR A 7 9.65 15.03 -9.94
CA THR A 7 10.17 16.31 -9.43
C THR A 7 10.37 16.34 -7.92
N LYS A 8 9.72 15.46 -7.16
CA LYS A 8 9.79 15.48 -5.68
C LYS A 8 9.33 14.19 -5.03
N VAL A 9 9.76 14.00 -3.78
CA VAL A 9 9.23 13.01 -2.85
C VAL A 9 8.32 13.71 -1.86
N PHE A 10 7.14 13.14 -1.60
CA PHE A 10 6.21 13.69 -0.62
C PHE A 10 5.32 12.60 -0.01
N THR A 11 4.80 12.89 1.18
CA THR A 11 3.94 11.96 1.92
C THR A 11 2.48 12.16 1.53
N VAL A 12 1.80 11.03 1.31
CA VAL A 12 0.36 10.94 1.13
C VAL A 12 -0.26 9.99 2.15
N ILE A 13 -1.53 10.22 2.46
CA ILE A 13 -2.35 9.33 3.28
C ILE A 13 -3.20 8.47 2.35
N SER A 14 -3.18 7.16 2.56
CA SER A 14 -4.03 6.21 1.82
C SER A 14 -5.03 5.60 2.79
N PHE A 15 -6.31 5.76 2.51
CA PHE A 15 -7.39 5.17 3.30
C PHE A 15 -7.86 3.85 2.68
N ASP A 16 -8.62 3.08 3.46
CA ASP A 16 -8.92 1.66 3.25
C ASP A 16 -9.11 1.25 1.78
N ARG A 17 -10.01 1.90 1.02
CA ARG A 17 -10.24 1.57 -0.40
C ARG A 17 -8.98 1.65 -1.27
N ALA A 18 -8.19 2.71 -1.12
CA ALA A 18 -6.96 2.91 -1.89
C ALA A 18 -5.83 2.02 -1.38
N ALA A 19 -5.74 1.84 -0.05
CA ALA A 19 -4.75 0.97 0.57
C ALA A 19 -4.97 -0.50 0.19
N LYS A 20 -6.22 -0.96 0.07
CA LYS A 20 -6.56 -2.33 -0.33
C LYS A 20 -6.06 -2.70 -1.72
N VAL A 21 -5.86 -1.74 -2.63
CA VAL A 21 -5.21 -2.01 -3.92
C VAL A 21 -3.74 -2.41 -3.73
N LEU A 22 -3.04 -1.74 -2.81
CA LEU A 22 -1.62 -1.98 -2.52
C LEU A 22 -1.43 -3.26 -1.70
N PHE A 23 -2.25 -3.42 -0.66
CA PHE A 23 -2.13 -4.51 0.31
C PHE A 23 -2.83 -5.78 -0.14
N GLY A 24 -3.93 -5.69 -0.89
CA GLY A 24 -4.76 -6.83 -1.31
C GLY A 24 -5.71 -7.36 -0.23
N CYS A 25 -5.66 -6.80 0.97
CA CYS A 25 -6.42 -7.20 2.15
C CYS A 25 -6.93 -5.96 2.90
N SER A 26 -7.81 -6.17 3.89
CA SER A 26 -8.20 -5.10 4.83
C SER A 26 -7.09 -4.80 5.83
N ALA A 27 -7.19 -3.66 6.52
CA ALA A 27 -6.28 -3.33 7.62
C ALA A 27 -6.32 -4.38 8.73
N ASP A 28 -7.51 -4.90 9.08
CA ASP A 28 -7.68 -5.92 10.12
C ASP A 28 -7.04 -7.25 9.72
N GLU A 29 -7.25 -7.70 8.48
CA GLU A 29 -6.63 -8.93 7.97
C GLU A 29 -5.10 -8.81 7.98
N PHE A 30 -4.56 -7.66 7.54
CA PHE A 30 -3.12 -7.43 7.58
C PHE A 30 -2.59 -7.38 9.02
N PHE A 31 -3.33 -6.75 9.93
CA PHE A 31 -2.96 -6.69 11.35
C PHE A 31 -2.89 -8.08 11.98
N ASP A 32 -3.91 -8.91 11.74
CA ASP A 32 -3.93 -10.30 12.22
C ASP A 32 -2.83 -11.14 11.60
N PHE A 33 -2.57 -10.96 10.31
CA PHE A 33 -1.44 -11.60 9.63
C PHE A 33 -0.10 -11.21 10.27
N ALA A 34 0.12 -9.91 10.53
CA ALA A 34 1.38 -9.39 11.05
C ALA A 34 1.68 -9.84 12.49
N LYS A 35 0.66 -10.18 13.29
CA LYS A 35 0.86 -10.75 14.65
C LYS A 35 1.70 -12.02 14.65
N PHE A 36 1.52 -12.87 13.63
CA PHE A 36 2.24 -14.14 13.51
C PHE A 36 3.51 -14.03 12.65
N HIS A 37 3.70 -12.90 11.97
CA HIS A 37 4.79 -12.68 11.02
C HIS A 37 5.48 -11.34 11.33
N PRO A 38 6.43 -11.29 12.30
CA PRO A 38 7.01 -10.06 12.82
C PRO A 38 7.67 -9.14 11.77
N PHE A 39 8.10 -9.70 10.64
CA PHE A 39 8.72 -8.96 9.55
C PHE A 39 7.77 -8.57 8.42
N ALA A 40 6.46 -8.85 8.55
CA ALA A 40 5.48 -8.59 7.50
C ALA A 40 5.46 -7.11 7.09
N ALA A 41 5.44 -6.18 8.04
CA ALA A 41 5.44 -4.73 7.74
C ALA A 41 6.70 -4.26 7.00
N VAL A 42 7.88 -4.79 7.37
CA VAL A 42 9.15 -4.50 6.70
C VAL A 42 9.14 -5.07 5.28
N ASN A 43 8.64 -6.29 5.12
CA ASN A 43 8.55 -6.94 3.83
C ASN A 43 7.53 -6.27 2.90
N VAL A 44 6.39 -5.76 3.39
CA VAL A 44 5.47 -4.93 2.58
C VAL A 44 6.21 -3.74 1.98
N SER A 45 7.04 -3.07 2.78
CA SER A 45 7.77 -1.89 2.32
C SER A 45 8.70 -2.25 1.16
N ARG A 46 9.41 -3.39 1.26
CA ARG A 46 10.28 -3.90 0.19
C ARG A 46 9.50 -4.36 -1.05
N ILE A 47 8.34 -4.97 -0.87
CA ILE A 47 7.50 -5.45 -1.98
C ILE A 47 6.95 -4.27 -2.80
N LEU A 48 6.56 -3.18 -2.13
CA LEU A 48 5.96 -2.01 -2.78
C LEU A 48 6.99 -0.98 -3.24
N GLU A 49 8.23 -1.05 -2.76
CA GLU A 49 9.30 -0.16 -3.17
C GLU A 49 9.60 -0.33 -4.67
N GLY A 50 9.63 0.79 -5.39
CA GLY A 50 9.85 0.81 -6.84
C GLY A 50 8.61 0.52 -7.70
N GLU A 51 7.49 0.07 -7.12
CA GLU A 51 6.24 -0.10 -7.85
C GLU A 51 5.66 1.24 -8.31
N LYS A 52 5.17 1.27 -9.56
CA LYS A 52 4.64 2.48 -10.19
C LYS A 52 3.12 2.43 -10.25
N PHE A 53 2.51 3.53 -9.83
CA PHE A 53 1.06 3.67 -9.80
C PHE A 53 0.62 4.98 -10.44
N LYS A 54 -0.51 4.94 -11.15
CA LYS A 54 -1.30 6.14 -11.41
C LYS A 54 -2.15 6.40 -10.17
N MET A 55 -2.00 7.59 -9.58
CA MET A 55 -2.75 7.99 -8.39
C MET A 55 -3.55 9.26 -8.63
N THR A 56 -4.78 9.29 -8.09
CA THR A 56 -5.57 10.51 -7.97
C THR A 56 -5.43 11.01 -6.53
N LEU A 57 -4.96 12.24 -6.36
CA LEU A 57 -4.74 12.86 -5.06
C LEU A 57 -5.79 13.96 -4.81
N SER A 58 -6.27 14.05 -3.57
CA SER A 58 -7.15 15.14 -3.14
C SER A 58 -6.58 15.89 -1.94
N LYS A 59 -6.87 17.19 -1.87
CA LYS A 59 -6.60 17.98 -0.67
C LYS A 59 -7.54 17.54 0.45
N PRO A 60 -7.07 17.54 1.71
CA PRO A 60 -7.97 17.30 2.84
C PRO A 60 -9.03 18.41 2.92
N LYS A 61 -10.25 18.03 3.33
CA LYS A 61 -11.38 18.97 3.49
C LYS A 61 -11.30 19.79 4.79
N ASN A 62 -10.57 19.30 5.79
CA ASN A 62 -10.38 19.96 7.08
C ASN A 62 -9.04 20.69 7.12
N GLY A 63 -9.06 21.96 7.54
CA GLY A 63 -7.89 22.85 7.53
C GLY A 63 -6.69 22.39 8.37
N ASN A 64 -6.91 21.52 9.36
CA ASN A 64 -5.83 21.00 10.21
C ASN A 64 -5.06 19.82 9.59
N ALA A 65 -5.60 19.16 8.57
CA ALA A 65 -4.92 18.07 7.91
C ALA A 65 -3.99 18.62 6.82
N GLN A 66 -2.71 18.26 6.88
CA GLN A 66 -1.68 18.85 6.01
C GLN A 66 -1.34 17.97 4.79
N HIS A 67 -1.62 16.66 4.86
CA HIS A 67 -1.22 15.71 3.83
C HIS A 67 -2.30 15.46 2.78
N LEU A 68 -1.87 15.32 1.52
CA LEU A 68 -2.73 14.88 0.42
C LEU A 68 -3.24 13.46 0.67
N ARG A 69 -4.43 13.17 0.14
CA ARG A 69 -5.07 11.86 0.26
C ARG A 69 -5.08 11.15 -1.10
N ALA A 70 -4.58 9.91 -1.14
CA ALA A 70 -4.76 9.03 -2.27
C ALA A 70 -6.21 8.54 -2.28
N VAL A 71 -6.98 8.98 -3.28
CA VAL A 71 -8.40 8.58 -3.45
C VAL A 71 -8.58 7.48 -4.48
N GLN A 72 -7.61 7.33 -5.38
CA GLN A 72 -7.55 6.24 -6.35
C GLN A 72 -6.09 5.86 -6.56
N VAL A 73 -5.84 4.56 -6.67
CA VAL A 73 -4.53 3.97 -6.92
C VAL A 73 -4.72 2.89 -7.98
N ILE A 74 -3.96 2.97 -9.07
CA ILE A 74 -4.00 2.01 -10.18
C ILE A 74 -2.56 1.57 -10.48
N PRO A 75 -2.22 0.28 -10.33
CA PRO A 75 -0.90 -0.23 -10.70
C PRO A 75 -0.66 -0.07 -12.19
N LEU A 76 0.57 0.30 -12.58
CA LEU A 76 0.95 0.43 -13.99
C LEU A 76 1.59 -0.85 -14.55
N ARG A 77 2.08 -1.74 -13.69
CA ARG A 77 2.67 -3.02 -14.10
C ARG A 77 1.57 -4.04 -14.39
N SER A 78 1.53 -4.58 -15.61
CA SER A 78 0.70 -5.73 -15.96
C SER A 78 1.22 -6.95 -15.19
N GLY A 79 0.47 -7.43 -14.19
CA GLY A 79 0.93 -8.47 -13.27
C GLY A 79 1.42 -7.96 -11.91
N PHE A 80 1.13 -6.71 -11.55
CA PHE A 80 1.23 -6.28 -10.15
C PHE A 80 0.49 -7.25 -9.23
N GLN A 81 1.16 -7.70 -8.18
CA GLN A 81 0.58 -8.51 -7.11
C GLN A 81 0.46 -7.67 -5.84
N PRO A 82 -0.71 -7.62 -5.20
CA PRO A 82 -0.84 -6.95 -3.92
C PRO A 82 0.06 -7.58 -2.86
N ALA A 83 0.52 -6.77 -1.90
CA ALA A 83 1.55 -7.19 -0.96
C ALA A 83 1.21 -8.46 -0.17
N ILE A 84 -0.06 -8.68 0.18
CA ILE A 84 -0.47 -9.88 0.93
C ILE A 84 -0.24 -11.18 0.16
N VAL A 85 -0.32 -11.16 -1.17
CA VAL A 85 -0.10 -12.35 -2.00
C VAL A 85 1.36 -12.79 -1.87
N THR A 86 2.29 -11.87 -2.12
CA THR A 86 3.73 -12.13 -2.00
C THR A 86 4.15 -12.46 -0.57
N LEU A 87 3.52 -11.84 0.44
CA LEU A 87 3.77 -12.20 1.83
C LEU A 87 3.34 -13.64 2.15
N ARG A 88 2.14 -14.05 1.74
CA ARG A 88 1.64 -15.40 1.96
C ARG A 88 2.58 -16.43 1.33
N GLU A 89 3.06 -16.19 0.11
CA GLU A 89 4.08 -17.02 -0.54
C GLU A 89 5.39 -17.07 0.26
N LEU A 90 5.91 -15.91 0.69
CA LEU A 90 7.16 -15.81 1.45
C LEU A 90 7.12 -16.55 2.78
N TYR A 91 5.96 -16.56 3.44
CA TYR A 91 5.74 -17.28 4.71
C TYR A 91 5.20 -18.70 4.52
N GLY A 92 5.13 -19.21 3.28
CA GLY A 92 4.70 -20.59 2.99
C GLY A 92 3.21 -20.85 3.24
N ILE A 93 2.39 -19.80 3.35
CA ILE A 93 0.94 -19.88 3.50
C ILE A 93 0.34 -19.96 2.09
N ARG A 94 0.03 -21.17 1.62
CA ARG A 94 -0.63 -21.33 0.32
C ARG A 94 -2.00 -20.65 0.33
N SER A 95 -2.26 -19.84 -0.68
CA SER A 95 -3.61 -19.39 -1.04
C SER A 95 -4.42 -20.64 -1.39
N SER A 96 -5.42 -20.98 -0.57
CA SER A 96 -6.45 -21.98 -0.91
C SER A 96 -7.38 -21.44 -1.98
#